data_AF-F4NYI8-F1
#
_entry.id   AF-F4NYI8-F1
#
_cell.length_a   1.000
_cell.length_b   1.000
_cell.length_c   1.000
_cell.angle_alpha   90.00
_cell.angle_beta   90.00
_cell.angle_gamma   90.00
#
_symmetry.space_group_name_H-M   'P 1'
#
loop_
_entity.id
_entity.type
_entity.pdbx_description
1 polymer ?
#
loop_
_entity_poly.entity_id
_entity_poly.type
_entity_poly.pdbx_seq_one_letter_code
_entity_poly.pdbx_strand_id
1 'polypeptide(L)'
;MKLSITLLSSILAVCSVTIANPVDPSSTMSAEASTSTASTSATSTGESTSITAPGPYDQYLAECSPIGEDGILLIQQYADAKRKYDEANRMVRRKRSKIHKEEKKILGLKEELDSMWTKAWRTRNASYYGKKILETEFQIEDINKIIEGLKEQLDEMQNEHSRRHRRLVESQSKLHDYLLEHDTTGAMTTDGPPDLKSIPGFMKCFGIFYKGSPW
;
A
#
# COMPACT_ATOMS: atom_id res chain seq x y z
N MET A 1 4.93 -55.61 -13.43
CA MET A 1 3.51 -55.30 -13.72
C MET A 1 3.20 -53.93 -13.14
N LYS A 2 2.78 -52.98 -13.99
CA LYS A 2 2.31 -51.65 -13.58
C LYS A 2 0.83 -51.79 -13.18
N LEU A 3 0.44 -51.23 -12.04
CA LEU A 3 -0.97 -50.94 -11.74
C LEU A 3 -1.07 -49.52 -11.20
N SER A 4 -1.69 -48.70 -12.04
CA SER A 4 -2.04 -47.30 -11.84
C SER A 4 -3.14 -47.18 -10.80
N ILE A 5 -3.02 -46.24 -9.86
CA ILE A 5 -4.12 -45.85 -8.97
C ILE A 5 -4.57 -44.45 -9.38
N THR A 6 -5.72 -44.40 -10.02
CA THR A 6 -6.47 -43.18 -10.34
C THR A 6 -7.50 -42.98 -9.24
N LEU A 7 -7.39 -41.92 -8.45
CA LEU A 7 -8.43 -41.50 -7.52
C LEU A 7 -8.90 -40.10 -7.92
N LEU A 8 -9.98 -40.07 -8.69
CA LEU A 8 -10.81 -38.89 -8.86
C LEU A 8 -11.56 -38.63 -7.55
N SER A 9 -11.36 -37.46 -6.95
CA SER A 9 -12.26 -36.94 -5.92
C SER A 9 -12.73 -35.55 -6.33
N SER A 10 -13.93 -35.52 -6.91
CA SER A 10 -14.70 -34.32 -7.16
C SER A 10 -15.47 -33.95 -5.90
N ILE A 11 -15.19 -32.79 -5.31
CA ILE A 11 -16.05 -32.19 -4.28
C ILE A 11 -16.58 -30.87 -4.84
N LEU A 12 -17.85 -30.89 -5.25
CA LEU A 12 -18.65 -29.71 -5.55
C LEU A 12 -19.22 -29.17 -4.23
N ALA A 13 -18.71 -28.03 -3.77
CA ALA A 13 -19.33 -27.27 -2.67
C ALA A 13 -20.18 -26.15 -3.28
N VAL A 14 -21.49 -26.29 -3.08
CA VAL A 14 -22.57 -25.44 -3.60
C VAL A 14 -22.56 -24.06 -2.90
N CYS A 15 -22.62 -23.01 -3.70
CA CYS A 15 -22.78 -21.62 -3.26
C CYS A 15 -24.14 -21.40 -2.60
N SER A 16 -24.17 -20.80 -1.41
CA SER A 16 -25.38 -20.18 -0.85
C SER A 16 -25.13 -18.69 -0.64
N VAL A 17 -25.55 -17.89 -1.61
CA VAL A 17 -25.59 -16.42 -1.52
C VAL A 17 -26.94 -16.03 -0.95
N THR A 18 -26.95 -15.45 0.24
CA THR A 18 -28.16 -14.81 0.79
C THR A 18 -28.15 -13.35 0.34
N ILE A 19 -28.97 -13.02 -0.66
CA ILE A 19 -29.22 -11.64 -1.08
C ILE A 19 -30.32 -11.09 -0.19
N ALA A 20 -30.00 -10.11 0.65
CA ALA A 20 -30.98 -9.26 1.31
C ALA A 20 -30.99 -7.90 0.60
N ASN A 21 -32.09 -7.61 -0.09
CA ASN A 21 -32.39 -6.29 -0.63
C ASN A 21 -32.84 -5.36 0.51
N PRO A 22 -32.23 -4.19 0.70
CA PRO A 22 -32.92 -3.10 1.38
C PRO A 22 -33.80 -2.36 0.38
N VAL A 23 -35.09 -2.37 0.72
CA VAL A 23 -36.19 -1.64 0.11
C VAL A 23 -35.99 -0.14 0.33
N ASP A 24 -36.19 0.62 -0.72
CA ASP A 24 -36.26 2.09 -0.70
C ASP A 24 -37.70 2.51 -0.36
N PRO A 25 -37.95 3.30 0.70
CA PRO A 25 -39.21 4.02 0.83
C PRO A 25 -38.99 5.49 0.49
N SER A 26 -39.18 5.82 -0.80
CA SER A 26 -39.74 7.10 -1.19
C SER A 26 -41.19 7.17 -0.67
N SER A 27 -41.51 8.19 0.15
CA SER A 27 -42.89 8.61 0.34
C SER A 27 -42.98 10.07 0.80
N THR A 28 -43.05 10.95 -0.20
CA THR A 28 -44.05 12.00 -0.44
C THR A 28 -45.15 12.25 0.60
N MET A 29 -45.39 13.56 0.85
CA MET A 29 -46.67 14.31 0.85
C MET A 29 -47.20 14.96 2.14
N SER A 30 -47.38 16.29 2.04
CA SER A 30 -48.55 17.12 2.45
C SER A 30 -48.82 17.33 3.96
N ALA A 31 -49.32 18.47 4.45
CA ALA A 31 -50.06 19.59 3.85
C ALA A 31 -50.05 20.82 4.79
N GLU A 32 -50.31 22.01 4.22
CA GLU A 32 -51.22 23.09 4.71
C GLU A 32 -51.10 23.65 6.16
N ALA A 33 -51.33 24.92 6.49
CA ALA A 33 -51.74 26.14 5.80
C ALA A 33 -51.57 27.35 6.75
N SER A 34 -51.50 28.54 6.13
CA SER A 34 -52.00 29.85 6.60
C SER A 34 -51.56 30.43 7.95
N THR A 35 -50.91 31.60 7.92
CA THR A 35 -51.58 32.86 8.33
C THR A 35 -50.78 34.10 7.91
N SER A 36 -51.54 35.07 7.41
CA SER A 36 -51.13 36.41 6.98
C SER A 36 -50.94 37.33 8.18
N THR A 37 -49.81 38.04 8.27
CA THR A 37 -49.79 39.36 8.95
C THR A 37 -48.67 40.27 8.45
N ALA A 38 -49.09 41.47 8.02
CA ALA A 38 -48.42 42.76 8.09
C ALA A 38 -47.11 42.98 7.29
N SER A 39 -47.29 43.73 6.20
CA SER A 39 -46.31 44.71 5.71
C SER A 39 -45.75 45.54 6.87
N THR A 40 -44.42 45.52 7.01
CA THR A 40 -43.69 46.63 7.63
C THR A 40 -42.54 46.98 6.69
N SER A 41 -42.63 48.14 6.03
CA SER A 41 -41.48 48.75 5.36
C SER A 41 -40.39 49.00 6.39
N ALA A 42 -39.24 48.36 6.21
CA ALA A 42 -38.00 48.76 6.85
C ALA A 42 -36.87 48.70 5.81
N THR A 43 -36.27 49.85 5.60
CA THR A 43 -35.17 50.12 4.68
C THR A 43 -33.86 49.52 5.19
N SER A 44 -33.16 48.84 4.28
CA SER A 44 -31.71 48.67 4.15
C SER A 44 -30.89 47.86 5.16
N THR A 45 -30.01 47.06 4.56
CA THR A 45 -28.70 46.56 5.05
C THR A 45 -28.74 45.49 6.14
N GLY A 46 -29.25 44.31 5.78
CA GLY A 46 -28.79 43.05 6.36
C GLY A 46 -27.89 42.35 5.35
N GLU A 47 -26.58 42.50 5.50
CA GLU A 47 -25.60 41.62 4.85
C GLU A 47 -25.93 40.19 5.28
N SER A 48 -26.56 39.44 4.38
CA SER A 48 -26.80 38.01 4.60
C SER A 48 -25.45 37.32 4.56
N THR A 49 -24.77 37.28 5.70
CA THR A 49 -23.65 36.36 5.89
C THR A 49 -24.27 34.97 5.88
N SER A 50 -24.43 34.40 4.69
CA SER A 50 -24.64 32.98 4.53
C SER A 50 -23.45 32.32 5.22
N ILE A 51 -23.65 31.83 6.45
CA ILE A 51 -22.67 31.01 7.13
C ILE A 51 -22.66 29.69 6.38
N THR A 52 -21.86 29.64 5.31
CA THR A 52 -21.53 28.39 4.64
C THR A 52 -20.85 27.53 5.68
N ALA A 53 -21.41 26.34 5.93
CA ALA A 53 -20.78 25.38 6.82
C ALA A 53 -19.33 25.16 6.35
N PRO A 54 -18.34 25.12 7.27
CA PRO A 54 -16.96 24.97 6.86
C PRO A 54 -16.80 23.71 6.02
N GLY A 55 -16.09 23.83 4.90
CA GLY A 55 -15.68 22.71 4.08
C GLY A 55 -14.81 21.73 4.88
N PRO A 56 -14.76 20.45 4.49
CA PRO A 56 -13.97 19.44 5.20
C PRO A 56 -12.46 19.74 5.23
N TYR A 57 -12.00 20.68 4.38
CA TYR A 57 -10.61 21.08 4.25
C TYR A 57 -10.30 22.50 4.77
N ASP A 58 -11.29 23.25 5.26
CA ASP A 58 -11.12 24.64 5.69
C ASP A 58 -10.06 24.80 6.77
N GLN A 59 -9.99 23.83 7.68
CA GLN A 59 -9.00 23.80 8.76
C GLN A 59 -7.55 23.69 8.27
N TYR A 60 -7.33 23.28 7.01
CA TYR A 60 -6.00 23.11 6.43
C TYR A 60 -5.60 24.26 5.49
N LEU A 61 -6.53 25.14 5.09
CA LEU A 61 -6.27 26.22 4.12
C LEU A 61 -5.14 27.15 4.54
N ALA A 62 -5.06 27.52 5.83
CA ALA A 62 -4.00 28.37 6.34
C ALA A 62 -2.61 27.73 6.26
N GLU A 63 -2.55 26.41 6.44
CA GLU A 63 -1.31 25.63 6.41
C GLU A 63 -0.92 25.20 4.98
N CYS A 64 -1.90 25.06 4.09
CA CYS A 64 -1.72 24.61 2.72
C CYS A 64 -1.61 25.76 1.70
N SER A 65 -1.88 27.01 2.09
CA SER A 65 -1.86 28.17 1.18
C SER A 65 -0.56 28.27 0.36
N PRO A 66 -0.64 28.56 -0.96
CA PRO A 66 -1.82 28.98 -1.74
C PRO A 66 -2.66 27.84 -2.34
N ILE A 67 -2.46 26.58 -1.91
CA ILE A 67 -3.16 25.42 -2.47
C ILE A 67 -4.63 25.43 -2.05
N GLY A 68 -5.54 25.37 -3.02
CA GLY A 68 -6.99 25.30 -2.79
C GLY A 68 -7.46 23.91 -2.34
N GLU A 69 -8.74 23.81 -1.96
CA GLU A 69 -9.33 22.58 -1.37
C GLU A 69 -9.12 21.32 -2.22
N ASP A 70 -9.32 21.40 -3.54
CA ASP A 70 -9.10 20.28 -4.46
C ASP A 70 -7.65 19.78 -4.44
N GLY A 71 -6.70 20.72 -4.37
CA GLY A 71 -5.29 20.41 -4.21
C GLY A 71 -4.97 19.76 -2.88
N ILE A 72 -5.59 20.23 -1.79
CA ILE A 72 -5.44 19.64 -0.45
C ILE A 72 -5.95 18.18 -0.46
N LEU A 73 -7.11 17.92 -1.08
CA LEU A 73 -7.65 16.58 -1.26
C LEU A 73 -6.68 15.68 -2.04
N LEU A 74 -6.11 16.16 -3.15
CA LEU A 74 -5.14 15.40 -3.94
C LEU A 74 -3.85 15.12 -3.18
N ILE A 75 -3.35 16.10 -2.40
CA ILE A 75 -2.19 15.93 -1.52
C ILE A 75 -2.47 14.85 -0.46
N GLN A 76 -3.66 14.85 0.14
CA GLN A 76 -4.06 13.80 1.09
C GLN A 76 -4.09 12.42 0.41
N GLN A 77 -4.71 12.30 -0.77
CA GLN A 77 -4.78 11.03 -1.51
C GLN A 77 -3.38 10.50 -1.85
N TYR A 78 -2.49 11.39 -2.31
CA TYR A 78 -1.10 11.05 -2.60
C TYR A 78 -0.35 10.62 -1.33
N ALA A 79 -0.47 11.37 -0.22
CA ALA A 79 0.15 11.02 1.06
C ALA A 79 -0.31 9.63 1.56
N ASP A 80 -1.61 9.32 1.44
CA ASP A 80 -2.16 8.03 1.81
C ASP A 80 -1.65 6.89 0.93
N ALA A 81 -1.63 7.10 -0.39
CA ALA A 81 -1.11 6.12 -1.33
C ALA A 81 0.39 5.86 -1.08
N LYS A 82 1.17 6.92 -0.86
CA LYS A 82 2.61 6.84 -0.57
C LYS A 82 2.87 6.07 0.71
N ARG A 83 2.17 6.39 1.80
CA ARG A 83 2.28 5.66 3.08
C ARG A 83 2.00 4.17 2.91
N LYS A 84 0.91 3.82 2.21
CA LYS A 84 0.53 2.42 1.95
C LYS A 84 1.58 1.70 1.11
N TYR A 85 2.14 2.36 0.10
CA TYR A 85 3.23 1.83 -0.73
C TYR A 85 4.51 1.62 0.08
N ASP A 86 4.94 2.61 0.87
CA ASP A 86 6.16 2.53 1.66
C ASP A 86 6.08 1.40 2.70
N GLU A 87 4.92 1.21 3.31
CA GLU A 87 4.66 0.08 4.20
C GLU A 87 4.82 -1.27 3.48
N ALA A 88 4.21 -1.43 2.31
CA ALA A 88 4.32 -2.65 1.51
C ALA A 88 5.77 -2.91 1.06
N ASN A 89 6.46 -1.85 0.60
CA ASN A 89 7.85 -1.91 0.20
C ASN A 89 8.76 -2.33 1.38
N ARG A 90 8.51 -1.80 2.58
CA ARG A 90 9.22 -2.20 3.80
C ARG A 90 9.02 -3.68 4.13
N MET A 91 7.79 -4.20 3.97
CA MET A 91 7.51 -5.62 4.19
C MET A 91 8.23 -6.52 3.19
N VAL A 92 8.18 -6.17 1.90
CA VAL A 92 8.91 -6.86 0.82
C VAL A 92 10.42 -6.88 1.11
N ARG A 93 11.01 -5.72 1.45
CA ARG A 93 12.45 -5.63 1.79
C ARG A 93 12.82 -6.51 2.99
N ARG A 94 12.00 -6.48 4.06
CA ARG A 94 12.20 -7.35 5.23
C ARG A 94 12.17 -8.83 4.87
N LYS A 95 11.24 -9.24 4.01
CA LYS A 95 11.12 -10.64 3.57
C LYS A 95 12.33 -11.07 2.74
N ARG A 96 12.76 -10.25 1.77
CA ARG A 96 13.99 -10.48 0.99
C ARG A 96 15.23 -10.60 1.88
N SER A 97 15.35 -9.75 2.89
CA SER A 97 16.46 -9.82 3.86
C SER A 97 16.48 -11.13 4.65
N LYS A 98 15.30 -11.66 5.04
CA LYS A 98 15.19 -12.97 5.69
C LYS A 98 15.65 -14.10 4.76
N ILE A 99 15.18 -14.11 3.51
CA ILE A 99 15.61 -15.09 2.49
C ILE A 99 17.13 -15.06 2.34
N HIS A 100 17.71 -13.88 2.15
CA HIS A 100 19.15 -13.73 1.99
C HIS A 100 19.94 -14.22 3.21
N LYS A 101 19.42 -14.01 4.43
CA LYS A 101 20.04 -14.53 5.66
C LYS A 101 20.05 -16.06 5.69
N GLU A 102 18.96 -16.71 5.28
CA GLU A 102 18.88 -18.17 5.21
C GLU A 102 19.77 -18.74 4.10
N GLU A 103 19.80 -18.10 2.92
CA GLU A 103 20.71 -18.47 1.82
C GLU A 103 22.18 -18.42 2.26
N LYS A 104 22.56 -17.41 3.06
CA LYS A 104 23.91 -17.30 3.62
C LYS A 104 24.25 -18.45 4.57
N LYS A 105 23.27 -18.98 5.32
CA LYS A 105 23.50 -20.17 6.16
C LYS A 105 23.76 -21.41 5.30
N ILE A 106 22.98 -21.60 4.23
CA ILE A 106 23.21 -22.70 3.28
C ILE A 106 24.61 -22.63 2.69
N LEU A 107 25.07 -21.43 2.30
CA LEU A 107 26.42 -21.25 1.78
C LEU A 107 27.48 -21.74 2.79
N GLY A 108 27.38 -21.32 4.05
CA GLY A 108 28.30 -21.76 5.10
C GLY A 108 28.24 -23.27 5.37
N LEU A 109 27.05 -23.88 5.37
CA LEU A 109 26.91 -25.33 5.53
C LEU A 109 27.50 -26.10 4.34
N LYS A 110 27.36 -25.59 3.12
CA LYS A 110 27.97 -26.19 1.92
C LYS A 110 29.50 -26.12 1.96
N GLU A 111 30.07 -25.02 2.42
CA GLU A 111 31.52 -24.90 2.65
C GLU A 111 32.01 -25.89 3.72
N GLU A 112 31.25 -26.07 4.81
CA GLU A 112 31.58 -27.05 5.84
C GLU A 112 31.52 -28.48 5.28
N LEU A 113 30.49 -28.79 4.49
CA LEU A 113 30.29 -30.08 3.85
C LEU A 113 31.45 -30.41 2.90
N ASP A 114 31.87 -29.46 2.07
CA ASP A 114 33.01 -29.60 1.16
C ASP A 114 34.33 -29.84 1.91
N SER A 115 34.55 -29.11 3.01
CA SER A 115 35.69 -29.33 3.90
C SER A 115 35.71 -30.74 4.49
N MET A 116 34.55 -31.25 4.91
CA MET A 116 34.42 -32.61 5.45
C MET A 116 34.70 -33.66 4.39
N TRP A 117 34.11 -33.53 3.20
CA TRP A 117 34.37 -34.44 2.09
C TRP A 117 35.84 -34.49 1.71
N THR A 118 36.49 -33.33 1.61
CA THR A 118 37.92 -33.21 1.33
C THR A 118 38.76 -33.96 2.38
N LYS A 119 38.46 -33.81 3.68
CA LYS A 119 39.16 -34.50 4.76
C LYS A 119 38.90 -36.00 4.77
N ALA A 120 37.65 -36.42 4.57
CA ALA A 120 37.26 -37.82 4.49
C ALA A 120 38.03 -38.54 3.38
N TRP A 121 38.12 -37.90 2.22
CA TRP A 121 38.86 -38.43 1.07
C TRP A 121 40.37 -38.52 1.35
N ARG A 122 40.98 -37.43 1.85
CA ARG A 122 42.42 -37.39 2.15
C ARG A 122 42.86 -38.41 3.19
N THR A 123 42.03 -38.67 4.19
CA THR A 123 42.33 -39.60 5.29
C THR A 123 41.87 -41.03 5.02
N ARG A 124 41.17 -41.28 3.90
CA ARG A 124 40.48 -42.55 3.60
C ARG A 124 39.59 -43.02 4.76
N ASN A 125 39.03 -42.09 5.53
CA ASN A 125 38.23 -42.37 6.72
C ASN A 125 36.81 -41.82 6.57
N ALA A 126 36.10 -42.32 5.55
CA ALA A 126 34.75 -41.86 5.24
C ALA A 126 33.74 -42.17 6.36
N SER A 127 33.92 -43.27 7.10
CA SER A 127 33.01 -43.66 8.18
C SER A 127 33.03 -42.68 9.35
N TYR A 128 34.17 -42.05 9.64
CA TYR A 128 34.28 -41.04 10.70
C TYR A 128 33.45 -39.79 10.40
N TYR A 129 33.41 -39.35 9.13
CA TYR A 129 32.69 -38.13 8.73
C TYR A 129 31.23 -38.38 8.32
N GLY A 130 30.87 -39.62 7.95
CA GLY A 130 29.57 -39.95 7.34
C GLY A 130 28.35 -39.47 8.13
N LYS A 131 28.33 -39.65 9.45
CA LYS A 131 27.21 -39.18 10.29
C LYS A 131 27.05 -37.65 10.24
N LYS A 132 28.17 -36.92 10.30
CA LYS A 132 28.16 -35.45 10.31
C LYS A 132 27.78 -34.88 8.94
N ILE A 133 28.25 -35.51 7.87
CA ILE A 133 27.86 -35.19 6.49
C ILE A 133 26.34 -35.31 6.33
N LEU A 134 25.75 -36.45 6.71
CA LEU A 134 24.30 -36.67 6.63
C LEU A 134 23.52 -35.62 7.46
N GLU A 135 23.97 -35.32 8.67
CA GLU A 135 23.35 -34.28 9.51
C GLU A 135 23.38 -32.90 8.85
N THR A 136 24.51 -32.50 8.27
CA THR A 136 24.65 -31.23 7.54
C THR A 136 23.75 -31.19 6.29
N GLU A 137 23.61 -32.31 5.57
CA GLU A 137 22.70 -32.42 4.43
C GLU A 137 21.24 -32.23 4.85
N PHE A 138 20.80 -32.85 5.95
CA PHE A 138 19.46 -32.63 6.50
C PHE A 138 19.22 -31.17 6.90
N GLN A 139 20.19 -30.52 7.54
CA GLN A 139 20.08 -29.10 7.88
C GLN A 139 19.94 -28.19 6.65
N ILE A 140 20.65 -28.50 5.57
CA ILE A 140 20.50 -27.78 4.29
C ILE A 140 19.08 -27.98 3.74
N GLU A 141 18.53 -29.19 3.79
CA GLU A 141 17.16 -29.48 3.34
C GLU A 141 16.12 -28.69 4.16
N ASP A 142 16.26 -28.66 5.49
CA ASP A 142 15.35 -27.91 6.36
C ASP A 142 15.39 -26.40 6.09
N ILE A 143 16.58 -25.83 5.87
CA ILE A 143 16.70 -24.41 5.52
C ILE A 143 16.10 -24.13 4.13
N ASN A 144 16.25 -25.06 3.17
CA ASN A 144 15.61 -24.91 1.85
C ASN A 144 14.08 -24.83 1.97
N LYS A 145 13.45 -25.67 2.80
CA LYS A 145 12.00 -25.60 3.09
C LYS A 145 11.60 -24.25 3.68
N ILE A 146 12.42 -23.70 4.58
CA ILE A 146 12.21 -22.36 5.14
C ILE A 146 12.28 -21.29 4.05
N ILE A 147 13.29 -21.36 3.16
CA ILE A 147 13.45 -20.41 2.05
C ILE A 147 12.26 -20.49 1.09
N GLU A 148 11.79 -21.68 0.76
CA GLU A 148 10.64 -21.89 -0.11
C GLU A 148 9.39 -21.22 0.45
N GLY A 149 9.03 -21.48 1.72
CA GLY A 149 7.89 -20.82 2.35
C GLY A 149 8.05 -19.29 2.48
N LEU A 150 9.29 -18.79 2.62
CA LEU A 150 9.54 -17.34 2.59
C LEU A 150 9.36 -16.75 1.18
N LYS A 151 9.71 -17.48 0.12
CA LYS A 151 9.54 -17.06 -1.28
C LYS A 151 8.06 -17.04 -1.67
N GLU A 152 7.28 -18.04 -1.29
CA GLU A 152 5.84 -18.04 -1.51
C GLU A 152 5.15 -16.82 -0.87
N GLN A 153 5.49 -16.54 0.39
CA GLN A 153 4.97 -15.34 1.07
C GLN A 153 5.46 -14.04 0.43
N LEU A 154 6.69 -14.02 -0.13
CA LEU A 154 7.21 -12.86 -0.84
C LEU A 154 6.42 -12.62 -2.13
N ASP A 155 6.10 -13.68 -2.89
CA ASP A 155 5.34 -13.56 -4.14
C ASP A 155 3.92 -13.06 -3.91
N GLU A 156 3.25 -13.50 -2.84
CA GLU A 156 1.96 -12.93 -2.43
C GLU A 156 2.08 -11.42 -2.13
N MET A 157 3.11 -11.02 -1.38
CA MET A 157 3.36 -9.61 -1.05
C MET A 157 3.71 -8.76 -2.27
N GLN A 158 4.32 -9.33 -3.31
CA GLN A 158 4.67 -8.61 -4.53
C GLN A 158 3.42 -8.12 -5.27
N ASN A 159 2.36 -8.92 -5.31
CA ASN A 159 1.10 -8.51 -5.94
C ASN A 159 0.50 -7.27 -5.26
N GLU A 160 0.47 -7.26 -3.93
CA GLU A 160 -0.04 -6.13 -3.15
C GLU A 160 0.87 -4.89 -3.25
N HIS A 161 2.19 -5.10 -3.29
CA HIS A 161 3.18 -4.04 -3.56
C HIS A 161 2.93 -3.40 -4.93
N SER A 162 2.76 -4.19 -5.99
CA SER A 162 2.46 -3.68 -7.34
C SER A 162 1.14 -2.93 -7.41
N ARG A 163 0.08 -3.43 -6.75
CA ARG A 163 -1.21 -2.72 -6.67
C ARG A 163 -1.08 -1.36 -5.99
N ARG A 164 -0.34 -1.30 -4.89
CA ARG A 164 -0.08 -0.04 -4.16
C ARG A 164 0.79 0.92 -4.95
N HIS A 165 1.78 0.40 -5.66
CA HIS A 165 2.61 1.20 -6.56
C HIS A 165 1.77 1.85 -7.66
N ARG A 166 0.86 1.09 -8.30
CA ARG A 166 -0.04 1.65 -9.32
C ARG A 166 -0.91 2.79 -8.75
N ARG A 167 -1.53 2.58 -7.58
CA ARG A 167 -2.33 3.62 -6.92
C ARG A 167 -1.50 4.86 -6.56
N LEU A 168 -0.26 4.66 -6.12
CA LEU A 168 0.67 5.76 -5.86
C LEU A 168 0.92 6.56 -7.14
N VAL A 169 1.27 5.89 -8.25
CA VAL A 169 1.51 6.52 -9.55
C VAL A 169 0.25 7.26 -10.05
N GLU A 170 -0.93 6.66 -9.92
CA GLU A 170 -2.21 7.30 -10.29
C GLU A 170 -2.46 8.57 -9.46
N SER A 171 -2.28 8.50 -8.13
CA SER A 171 -2.44 9.66 -7.26
C SER A 171 -1.40 10.75 -7.53
N GLN A 172 -0.17 10.36 -7.86
CA GLN A 172 0.91 11.25 -8.21
C GLN A 172 0.62 11.98 -9.53
N SER A 173 0.07 11.29 -10.53
CA SER A 173 -0.33 11.89 -11.81
C SER A 173 -1.43 12.93 -11.61
N LYS A 174 -2.50 12.60 -10.88
CA LYS A 174 -3.60 13.54 -10.63
C LYS A 174 -3.13 14.80 -9.88
N LEU A 175 -2.27 14.60 -8.89
CA LEU A 175 -1.67 15.70 -8.14
C LEU A 175 -0.75 16.53 -9.04
N HIS A 176 0.06 15.90 -9.89
CA HIS A 176 0.89 16.59 -10.87
C HIS A 176 0.06 17.46 -11.82
N ASP A 177 -1.02 16.89 -12.39
CA ASP A 177 -1.88 17.59 -13.34
C ASP A 177 -2.52 18.84 -12.70
N TYR A 178 -3.02 18.70 -11.47
CA TYR A 178 -3.53 19.83 -10.68
C TYR A 178 -2.44 20.89 -10.45
N LEU A 179 -1.27 20.47 -9.97
CA LEU A 179 -0.18 21.40 -9.67
C LEU A 179 0.33 22.14 -10.91
N LEU A 180 0.30 21.49 -12.08
CA LEU A 180 0.69 22.08 -13.35
C LEU A 180 -0.33 23.14 -13.81
N GLU A 181 -1.63 22.85 -13.69
CA GLU A 181 -2.71 23.79 -14.04
C GLU A 181 -2.70 25.03 -13.13
N HIS A 182 -2.31 24.85 -11.88
CA HIS A 182 -2.27 25.90 -10.85
C HIS A 182 -0.88 26.47 -10.59
N ASP A 183 0.12 26.16 -11.41
CA ASP A 183 1.48 26.67 -11.22
C ASP A 183 1.57 28.17 -11.54
N THR A 184 1.84 28.98 -10.52
CA THR A 184 2.12 30.41 -10.68
C THR A 184 3.61 30.75 -10.56
N THR A 185 4.47 29.78 -10.23
CA THR A 185 5.90 30.00 -9.95
C THR A 185 6.80 29.57 -11.11
N GLY A 186 6.28 28.79 -12.06
CA GLY A 186 7.07 28.21 -13.16
C GLY A 186 7.98 27.07 -12.68
N ALA A 187 7.72 26.54 -11.48
CA ALA A 187 8.46 25.42 -10.90
C ALA A 187 8.07 24.08 -11.53
N MET A 188 6.91 23.99 -12.18
CA MET A 188 6.46 22.81 -12.91
C MET A 188 7.03 22.87 -14.33
N THR A 189 7.97 21.99 -14.65
CA THR A 189 8.47 21.79 -16.01
C THR A 189 7.66 20.71 -16.72
N THR A 190 7.50 20.82 -18.04
CA THR A 190 6.97 19.72 -18.87
C THR A 190 8.01 18.61 -19.06
N ASP A 191 9.30 18.94 -18.88
CA ASP A 191 10.42 18.04 -19.03
C ASP A 191 11.08 17.77 -17.67
N GLY A 192 10.92 16.53 -17.18
CA GLY A 192 11.53 16.04 -15.93
C GLY A 192 10.57 15.93 -14.73
N PRO A 193 11.02 15.29 -13.63
CA PRO A 193 10.21 15.19 -12.41
C PRO A 193 10.07 16.57 -11.74
N PRO A 194 8.87 16.98 -11.34
CA PRO A 194 8.66 18.29 -10.71
C PRO A 194 9.39 18.39 -9.37
N ASP A 195 9.99 19.55 -9.08
CA ASP A 195 10.48 19.83 -7.74
C ASP A 195 9.32 20.27 -6.83
N LEU A 196 8.64 19.29 -6.24
CA LEU A 196 7.53 19.52 -5.31
C LEU A 196 7.92 20.40 -4.10
N LYS A 197 9.21 20.51 -3.77
CA LYS A 197 9.67 21.39 -2.68
C LYS A 197 9.59 22.87 -3.06
N SER A 198 9.65 23.18 -4.35
CA SER A 198 9.58 24.53 -4.89
C SER A 198 8.15 25.05 -5.02
N ILE A 199 7.15 24.19 -4.82
CA ILE A 199 5.73 24.56 -4.82
C ILE A 199 5.36 25.17 -3.45
N PRO A 200 4.93 26.44 -3.40
CA PRO A 200 4.54 27.08 -2.15
C PRO A 200 3.44 26.29 -1.42
N GLY A 201 3.56 26.17 -0.09
CA GLY A 201 2.59 25.47 0.75
C GLY A 201 2.63 23.94 0.67
N PHE A 202 3.17 23.35 -0.39
CA PHE A 202 3.11 21.90 -0.64
C PHE A 202 3.69 21.06 0.49
N MET A 203 4.94 21.33 0.89
CA MET A 203 5.62 20.52 1.91
C MET A 203 4.93 20.60 3.27
N LYS A 204 4.40 21.78 3.62
CA LYS A 204 3.67 22.00 4.86
C LYS A 204 2.36 21.22 4.82
N CYS A 205 1.60 21.36 3.74
CA CYS A 205 0.34 20.64 3.51
C CYS A 205 0.52 19.12 3.51
N PHE A 206 1.51 18.62 2.76
CA PHE A 206 1.83 17.20 2.69
C PHE A 206 2.22 16.63 4.06
N GLY A 207 2.98 17.39 4.85
CA GLY A 207 3.38 17.00 6.20
C GLY A 207 2.23 16.80 7.19
N ILE A 208 1.07 17.43 6.95
CA ILE A 208 -0.15 17.23 7.76
C ILE A 208 -0.64 15.78 7.61
N PHE A 209 -0.66 15.28 6.37
CA PHE A 209 -1.23 13.97 6.05
C PHE A 209 -0.21 12.84 6.11
N TYR A 210 1.05 13.12 5.78
CA TYR A 210 2.10 12.13 5.72
C TYR A 210 2.94 12.10 7.01
N LYS A 211 2.65 11.12 7.88
CA LYS A 211 3.37 10.90 9.15
C LYS A 211 4.62 10.01 9.04
N GLY A 212 5.13 9.77 7.83
CA GLY A 212 6.38 9.03 7.60
C GLY A 212 7.59 9.97 7.52
N SER A 213 8.81 9.42 7.48
CA SER A 213 9.98 10.24 7.07
C SER A 213 9.72 10.75 5.64
N PRO A 214 9.70 12.07 5.40
CA PRO A 214 9.37 12.62 4.08
C PRO A 214 10.43 12.26 3.02
N TRP A 215 11.59 11.74 3.46
CA TRP A 215 12.73 11.32 2.64
C TRP A 215 13.39 10.08 3.26
#